data_AF-A0AAD4EDY7-F1
#
_entry.id   AF-A0AAD4EDY7-F1
#
_cell.length_a   1.000
_cell.length_b   1.000
_cell.length_c   1.000
_cell.angle_alpha   90.00
_cell.angle_beta   90.00
_cell.angle_gamma   90.00
#
_symmetry.space_group_name_H-M   'P 1'
#
loop_
_entity.id
_entity.type
_entity.pdbx_description
1 polymer ?
#
loop_
_entity_poly.entity_id
_entity_poly.type
_entity_poly.pdbx_seq_one_letter_code
_entity_poly.pdbx_strand_id
1 'polypeptide(L)'
;PGVDQFNPPLLRQHGKIARGWNHPQTARLLCPMRMLDTFDSNPSRSHKTSYRSFMDKVKEGEIMITAAKLPAFLYDESMLDPTRKRQGCLRGYYLKRVFRHIFTGPSSAISANAHKGNKAPKGRMHGMTSPLPRAIAYAAVQ
;
A
#
# COMPACT_ATOMS: atom_id res chain seq x y z
N PRO A 1 -2.75 3.55 -17.39
CA PRO A 1 -3.13 2.86 -16.13
C PRO A 1 -2.76 1.38 -16.21
N GLY A 2 -1.61 1.01 -15.65
CA GLY A 2 -1.22 -0.39 -15.55
C GLY A 2 -2.28 -1.15 -14.75
N VAL A 3 -2.63 -2.35 -15.21
CA VAL A 3 -3.68 -3.13 -14.55
C VAL A 3 -3.18 -3.46 -13.14
N ASP A 4 -3.85 -2.93 -12.10
CA ASP A 4 -3.54 -3.21 -10.69
C ASP A 4 -3.92 -4.68 -10.37
N GLN A 5 -3.24 -5.62 -11.01
CA GLN A 5 -3.46 -7.05 -10.88
C GLN A 5 -2.47 -7.65 -9.90
N PHE A 6 -2.98 -8.57 -9.08
CA PHE A 6 -2.16 -9.38 -8.19
C PHE A 6 -1.57 -10.57 -8.95
N ASN A 7 -0.28 -10.81 -8.73
CA ASN A 7 0.48 -11.93 -9.23
C ASN A 7 1.26 -12.58 -8.07
N PRO A 8 0.88 -13.79 -7.63
CA PRO A 8 -0.23 -14.59 -8.13
C PRO A 8 -1.61 -13.96 -7.83
N PRO A 9 -2.68 -14.33 -8.56
CA PRO A 9 -4.02 -13.79 -8.29
C PRO A 9 -4.51 -14.05 -6.86
N LEU A 10 -5.07 -13.03 -6.20
CA LEU A 10 -5.72 -13.17 -4.90
C LEU A 10 -7.17 -13.64 -5.07
N LEU A 11 -7.38 -14.95 -5.03
CA LEU A 11 -8.71 -15.55 -5.12
C LEU A 11 -9.44 -15.48 -3.78
N ARG A 12 -10.77 -15.27 -3.82
CA ARG A 12 -11.63 -15.17 -2.62
C ARG A 12 -11.50 -16.39 -1.71
N GLN A 13 -11.36 -17.58 -2.30
CA GLN A 13 -11.21 -18.85 -1.59
C GLN A 13 -9.98 -18.94 -0.67
N HIS A 14 -8.91 -18.20 -1.00
CA HIS A 14 -7.70 -18.18 -0.18
C HIS A 14 -7.84 -17.28 1.06
N GLY A 15 -8.96 -16.57 1.24
CA GLY A 15 -9.23 -15.80 2.45
C GLY A 15 -8.18 -14.73 2.74
N LYS A 16 -8.01 -14.36 4.02
CA LYS A 16 -7.01 -13.35 4.44
C LYS A 16 -5.59 -13.91 4.55
N ILE A 17 -5.43 -15.23 4.68
CA ILE A 17 -4.13 -15.87 4.93
C ILE A 17 -3.16 -15.74 3.75
N ALA A 18 -3.66 -15.63 2.52
CA ALA A 18 -2.84 -15.43 1.33
C ALA A 18 -2.38 -13.97 1.11
N ARG A 19 -2.59 -13.06 2.08
CA ARG A 19 -2.18 -11.65 1.99
C ARG A 19 -1.03 -11.34 2.94
N GLY A 20 -0.63 -10.07 3.01
CA GLY A 20 0.47 -9.61 3.86
C GLY A 20 1.80 -10.22 3.39
N TRP A 21 2.58 -10.77 4.33
CA TRP A 21 3.87 -11.43 4.05
C TRP A 21 3.75 -12.78 3.34
N ASN A 22 2.54 -13.24 3.00
CA ASN A 22 2.32 -14.45 2.19
C ASN A 22 2.14 -14.17 0.70
N HIS A 23 2.13 -12.89 0.27
CA HIS A 23 2.00 -12.53 -1.13
C HIS A 23 2.95 -11.38 -1.51
N PRO A 24 3.68 -11.46 -2.64
CA PRO A 24 4.76 -10.52 -2.97
C PRO A 24 4.33 -9.05 -2.99
N GLN A 25 3.26 -8.71 -3.72
CA GLN A 25 2.82 -7.32 -3.83
C GLN A 25 2.26 -6.75 -2.52
N THR A 26 1.52 -7.54 -1.72
CA THR A 26 1.03 -7.07 -0.41
C THR A 26 2.17 -6.99 0.61
N ALA A 27 3.16 -7.88 0.54
CA ALA A 27 4.36 -7.81 1.35
C ALA A 27 5.16 -6.54 1.02
N ARG A 28 5.31 -6.22 -0.27
CA ARG A 28 5.96 -4.98 -0.73
C ARG A 28 5.29 -3.74 -0.14
N LEU A 29 3.95 -3.69 -0.11
CA LEU A 29 3.20 -2.59 0.50
C LEU A 29 3.49 -2.44 2.00
N LEU A 30 3.63 -3.55 2.73
CA LEU A 30 3.91 -3.58 4.17
C LEU A 30 5.40 -3.41 4.50
N CYS A 31 6.28 -3.64 3.55
CA CYS A 31 7.72 -3.48 3.72
C CYS A 31 8.03 -2.06 4.19
N PRO A 32 8.84 -1.89 5.26
CA PRO A 32 9.32 -0.57 5.63
C PRO A 32 9.94 0.16 4.45
N MET A 33 9.56 1.42 4.26
CA MET A 33 10.01 2.21 3.11
C MET A 33 11.54 2.22 2.95
N ARG A 34 12.30 2.23 4.05
CA ARG A 34 13.77 2.19 4.04
C ARG A 34 14.38 0.85 3.60
N MET A 35 13.60 -0.21 3.59
CA MET A 35 14.04 -1.57 3.25
C MET A 35 13.46 -2.01 1.90
N LEU A 36 12.73 -1.11 1.20
CA LEU A 36 12.07 -1.41 -0.06
C LEU A 36 13.07 -1.73 -1.15
N ASP A 37 14.19 -1.00 -1.22
CA ASP A 37 15.28 -1.30 -2.16
C ASP A 37 15.83 -2.71 -1.94
N THR A 38 16.03 -3.12 -0.68
CA THR A 38 16.48 -4.48 -0.35
C THR A 38 15.44 -5.54 -0.72
N PHE A 39 14.15 -5.23 -0.53
CA PHE A 39 13.05 -6.11 -0.93
C PHE A 39 12.99 -6.30 -2.45
N ASP A 40 13.18 -5.22 -3.22
CA ASP A 40 13.10 -5.20 -4.69
C ASP A 40 14.41 -5.66 -5.37
N SER A 41 15.54 -5.61 -4.67
CA SER A 41 16.89 -5.93 -5.20
C SER A 41 16.97 -7.36 -5.70
N ASN A 42 17.19 -7.60 -7.00
CA ASN A 42 17.41 -8.94 -7.56
C ASN A 42 18.91 -9.32 -7.59
N PRO A 43 19.39 -10.33 -6.83
CA PRO A 43 20.75 -10.83 -7.00
C PRO A 43 20.81 -11.77 -8.23
N SER A 44 21.02 -11.18 -9.41
CA SER A 44 21.33 -11.83 -10.70
C SER A 44 20.30 -12.82 -11.29
N ARG A 45 20.20 -12.79 -12.63
CA ARG A 45 19.21 -13.45 -13.50
C ARG A 45 19.14 -14.99 -13.44
N SER A 46 19.88 -15.65 -12.56
CA SER A 46 19.94 -17.12 -12.44
C SER A 46 19.26 -17.68 -11.19
N HIS A 47 18.98 -16.86 -10.17
CA HIS A 47 18.34 -17.35 -8.94
C HIS A 47 16.92 -16.83 -8.83
N LYS A 48 15.99 -17.79 -8.75
CA LYS A 48 14.59 -17.56 -8.40
C LYS A 48 14.54 -16.92 -7.00
N THR A 49 14.39 -15.59 -6.99
CA THR A 49 13.59 -14.78 -6.05
C THR A 49 14.30 -14.03 -4.91
N SER A 50 14.54 -12.72 -5.11
CA SER A 50 15.00 -11.83 -4.03
C SER A 50 13.93 -11.54 -2.98
N TYR A 51 12.73 -11.16 -3.41
CA TYR A 51 11.66 -10.81 -2.49
C TYR A 51 11.23 -12.00 -1.64
N ARG A 52 11.33 -13.25 -2.13
CA ARG A 52 11.04 -14.44 -1.30
C ARG A 52 12.06 -14.58 -0.20
N SER A 53 13.35 -14.50 -0.51
CA SER A 53 14.39 -14.57 0.53
C SER A 53 14.16 -13.50 1.61
N PHE A 54 13.81 -12.27 1.21
CA PHE A 54 13.44 -11.25 2.18
C PHE A 54 12.18 -11.63 2.99
N MET A 55 11.12 -12.07 2.33
CA MET A 55 9.87 -12.47 2.99
C MET A 55 10.06 -13.66 3.94
N ASP A 56 10.89 -14.63 3.58
CA ASP A 56 11.18 -15.81 4.39
C ASP A 56 11.96 -15.40 5.65
N LYS A 57 12.99 -14.56 5.50
CA LYS A 57 13.71 -13.94 6.63
C LYS A 57 12.81 -13.13 7.56
N VAL A 58 11.79 -12.46 7.03
CA VAL A 58 10.80 -11.75 7.86
C VAL A 58 9.93 -12.76 8.63
N LYS A 59 9.53 -13.88 8.01
CA LYS A 59 8.72 -14.92 8.66
C LYS A 59 9.50 -15.71 9.72
N GLU A 60 10.78 -15.94 9.47
CA GLU A 60 11.70 -16.62 10.38
C GLU A 60 12.17 -15.70 11.53
N GLY A 61 11.90 -14.39 11.42
CA GLY A 61 12.25 -13.41 12.43
C GLY A 61 13.68 -12.85 12.33
N GLU A 62 14.46 -13.25 11.32
CA GLU A 62 15.77 -12.67 11.02
C GLU A 62 15.67 -11.17 10.66
N ILE A 63 14.63 -10.80 9.93
CA ILE A 63 14.31 -9.41 9.61
C ILE A 63 13.13 -8.96 10.46
N MET A 64 13.44 -8.22 11.54
CA MET A 64 12.41 -7.68 12.43
C MET A 64 11.81 -6.38 11.88
N ILE A 65 10.50 -6.43 11.59
CA ILE A 65 9.70 -5.28 11.18
C ILE A 65 9.04 -4.68 12.43
N THR A 66 9.45 -3.47 12.81
CA THR A 66 8.93 -2.79 14.01
C THR A 66 8.03 -1.63 13.65
N ALA A 67 7.12 -1.24 14.57
CA ALA A 67 6.21 -0.10 14.40
C ALA A 67 6.94 1.25 14.24
N ALA A 68 8.23 1.33 14.59
CA ALA A 68 9.05 2.52 14.41
C ALA A 68 9.34 2.84 12.92
N LYS A 69 9.19 1.86 12.03
CA LYS A 69 9.41 2.03 10.60
C LYS A 69 8.09 1.92 9.85
N LEU A 70 7.69 3.03 9.23
CA LEU A 70 6.43 3.09 8.50
C LEU A 70 6.50 2.29 7.18
N PRO A 71 5.40 1.59 6.81
CA PRO A 71 5.32 0.79 5.60
C PRO A 71 5.31 1.63 4.32
N ALA A 72 5.76 1.04 3.22
CA ALA A 72 5.92 1.69 1.92
C ALA A 72 4.61 2.24 1.35
N PHE A 73 3.47 1.59 1.60
CA PHE A 73 2.17 2.04 1.06
C PHE A 73 1.74 3.45 1.53
N LEU A 74 2.35 3.96 2.61
CA LEU A 74 2.12 5.31 3.10
C LEU A 74 2.89 6.37 2.31
N TYR A 75 3.94 6.00 1.58
CA TYR A 75 4.84 6.92 0.92
C TYR A 75 4.55 7.05 -0.57
N ASP A 76 4.67 8.26 -1.09
CA ASP A 76 4.84 8.50 -2.51
C ASP A 76 6.31 8.23 -2.89
N GLU A 77 6.56 7.11 -3.56
CA GLU A 77 7.91 6.67 -3.93
C GLU A 77 8.65 7.70 -4.80
N SER A 78 7.93 8.48 -5.61
CA SER A 78 8.52 9.54 -6.45
C SER A 78 9.05 10.74 -5.67
N MET A 79 8.62 10.89 -4.42
CA MET A 79 9.00 12.01 -3.55
C MET A 79 10.06 11.62 -2.53
N LEU A 80 10.60 10.40 -2.59
CA LEU A 80 11.54 9.92 -1.60
C LEU A 80 12.85 10.70 -1.67
N ASP A 81 13.31 11.09 -0.49
CA ASP A 81 14.58 11.77 -0.30
C ASP A 81 15.28 11.13 0.91
N PRO A 82 16.47 10.53 0.74
CA PRO A 82 17.22 9.89 1.82
C PRO A 82 17.49 10.83 3.01
N THR A 83 17.61 12.13 2.74
CA THR A 83 17.88 13.17 3.75
C THR A 83 16.60 13.63 4.45
N ARG A 84 15.45 13.59 3.77
CA ARG A 84 14.15 14.05 4.28
C ARG A 84 13.19 12.89 4.47
N LYS A 85 13.33 12.20 5.61
CA LYS A 85 12.55 11.02 6.03
C LYS A 85 11.02 11.17 6.00
N ARG A 86 10.47 12.40 6.02
CA ARG A 86 9.02 12.66 6.00
C ARG A 86 8.49 12.97 4.59
N GLN A 87 9.36 13.19 3.62
CA GLN A 87 8.95 13.54 2.26
C GLN A 87 8.14 12.38 1.66
N GLY A 88 7.01 12.71 1.04
CA GLY A 88 6.10 11.70 0.47
C GLY A 88 5.28 10.91 1.50
N CYS A 89 5.52 11.05 2.81
CA CYS A 89 4.75 10.35 3.83
C CYS A 89 3.27 10.75 3.81
N LEU A 90 2.38 9.77 4.02
CA LEU A 90 0.92 9.87 3.90
C LEU A 90 0.42 10.33 2.52
N ARG A 91 1.21 10.11 1.46
CA ARG A 91 0.86 10.43 0.07
C ARG A 91 0.92 9.23 -0.87
N GLY A 92 1.12 8.03 -0.32
CA GLY A 92 1.27 6.81 -1.11
C GLY A 92 0.06 6.48 -1.98
N TYR A 93 0.35 5.85 -3.12
CA TYR A 93 -0.65 5.52 -4.13
C TYR A 93 -1.80 4.68 -3.58
N TYR A 94 -1.46 3.63 -2.82
CA TYR A 94 -2.46 2.75 -2.20
C TYR A 94 -3.31 3.50 -1.17
N LEU A 95 -2.70 4.29 -0.28
CA LEU A 95 -3.41 5.09 0.71
C LEU A 95 -4.40 6.07 0.06
N LYS A 96 -4.00 6.75 -1.03
CA LYS A 96 -4.89 7.64 -1.80
C LYS A 96 -6.12 6.91 -2.31
N ARG A 97 -5.97 5.65 -2.77
CA ARG A 97 -7.10 4.83 -3.23
C ARG A 97 -8.01 4.37 -2.10
N VAL A 98 -7.43 3.91 -0.98
CA VAL A 98 -8.21 3.52 0.21
C VAL A 98 -9.02 4.71 0.74
N PHE A 99 -8.37 5.87 0.88
CA PHE A 99 -9.05 7.11 1.28
C PHE A 99 -10.22 7.45 0.36
N ARG A 100 -9.99 7.42 -0.97
CA ARG A 100 -11.05 7.67 -1.95
C ARG A 100 -12.17 6.65 -1.86
N HIS A 101 -11.85 5.38 -1.71
CA HIS A 101 -12.84 4.32 -1.58
C HIS A 101 -13.79 4.57 -0.41
N ILE A 102 -13.26 4.98 0.75
CA ILE A 102 -14.01 5.27 1.97
C ILE A 102 -14.82 6.56 1.85
N PHE A 103 -14.15 7.67 1.51
CA PHE A 103 -14.73 9.00 1.65
C PHE A 103 -15.36 9.56 0.38
N THR A 104 -14.92 9.12 -0.80
CA THR A 104 -15.43 9.61 -2.10
C THR A 104 -16.17 8.53 -2.91
N GLY A 105 -16.03 7.26 -2.52
CA GLY A 105 -16.75 6.11 -3.05
C GLY A 105 -15.89 5.19 -3.95
N PRO A 106 -16.30 3.92 -4.17
CA PRO A 106 -15.48 2.91 -4.84
C PRO A 106 -14.99 3.30 -6.24
N SER A 107 -15.87 3.86 -7.08
CA SER A 107 -15.54 4.21 -8.46
C SER A 107 -14.41 5.24 -8.53
N SER A 108 -14.42 6.22 -7.63
CA SER A 108 -13.43 7.31 -7.57
C SER A 108 -12.02 6.83 -7.16
N ALA A 109 -11.92 5.67 -6.50
CA ALA A 109 -10.64 5.06 -6.14
C ALA A 109 -9.91 4.48 -7.35
N ILE A 110 -10.66 4.06 -8.38
CA ILE A 110 -10.10 3.43 -9.59
C ILE A 110 -9.80 4.48 -10.66
N SER A 111 -10.72 5.42 -10.88
CA SER A 111 -10.55 6.48 -11.88
C SER A 111 -11.07 7.81 -11.33
N ALA A 112 -10.30 8.88 -11.59
CA ALA A 112 -10.71 10.24 -11.23
C ALA A 112 -11.98 10.67 -11.98
N ASN A 113 -12.20 10.12 -13.18
CA ASN A 113 -13.34 10.43 -14.05
C ASN A 113 -14.43 9.35 -13.98
N ALA A 114 -14.42 8.51 -12.94
CA ALA A 114 -15.41 7.45 -12.82
C ALA A 114 -16.82 8.03 -12.60
N HIS A 115 -17.83 7.30 -13.08
CA HIS A 115 -19.23 7.67 -12.88
C HIS A 115 -19.55 7.82 -11.38
N LYS A 116 -20.27 8.90 -11.06
CA LYS A 116 -20.75 9.17 -9.71
C LYS A 116 -21.82 8.14 -9.38
N GLY A 117 -21.66 7.46 -8.24
CA GLY A 117 -22.70 6.56 -7.74
C GLY A 117 -23.95 7.35 -7.30
N ASN A 118 -25.09 6.65 -7.22
CA ASN A 118 -26.37 7.25 -6.83
C ASN A 118 -26.41 7.69 -5.36
N LYS A 119 -25.53 7.15 -4.51
CA LYS A 119 -25.43 7.50 -3.09
C LYS A 119 -24.43 8.62 -2.87
N ALA A 120 -24.77 9.56 -1.99
CA ALA A 120 -23.82 10.59 -1.56
C ALA A 120 -22.59 9.93 -0.88
N PRO A 121 -21.37 10.34 -1.25
CA PRO A 121 -20.17 9.78 -0.65
C PRO A 121 -20.02 10.21 0.82
N LYS A 122 -19.37 9.38 1.64
CA LYS A 122 -19.27 9.58 3.10
C LYS A 122 -18.65 10.92 3.46
N GLY A 123 -17.60 11.34 2.75
CA GLY A 123 -16.98 12.65 2.93
C GLY A 123 -17.99 13.79 2.75
N ARG A 124 -18.82 13.76 1.70
CA ARG A 124 -19.85 14.78 1.47
C ARG A 124 -20.90 14.80 2.58
N MET A 125 -21.40 13.65 3.01
CA MET A 125 -22.39 13.56 4.08
C MET A 125 -21.89 14.14 5.41
N HIS A 126 -20.57 14.10 5.63
CA HIS A 126 -19.92 14.70 6.80
C HIS A 126 -19.31 16.09 6.53
N GLY A 127 -19.69 16.75 5.42
CA GLY A 127 -19.23 18.12 5.10
C GLY A 127 -17.73 18.24 4.77
N MET A 128 -17.07 17.14 4.43
CA MET A 128 -15.64 17.11 4.13
C MET A 128 -15.36 17.73 2.75
N THR A 129 -14.70 18.90 2.74
CA THR A 129 -14.23 19.59 1.53
C THR A 129 -12.76 19.34 1.23
N SER A 130 -11.98 18.90 2.23
CA SER A 130 -10.56 18.56 2.10
C SER A 130 -10.19 17.36 3.00
N PRO A 131 -9.13 16.60 2.66
CA PRO A 131 -8.68 15.48 3.48
C PRO A 131 -8.26 15.91 4.89
N LEU A 132 -9.00 15.47 5.91
CA LEU A 132 -8.67 15.73 7.31
C LEU A 132 -7.53 14.81 7.79
N PRO A 133 -6.60 15.27 8.64
CA PRO A 133 -5.53 14.42 9.17
C PRO A 133 -6.03 13.12 9.83
N ARG A 134 -7.12 13.21 10.61
CA ARG A 134 -7.77 12.06 11.25
C ARG A 134 -8.36 11.07 10.23
N ALA A 135 -8.89 11.57 9.12
CA ALA A 135 -9.45 10.73 8.06
C ALA A 135 -8.33 10.01 7.28
N ILE A 136 -7.19 10.66 7.07
CA ILE A 136 -5.99 10.04 6.49
C ILE A 136 -5.48 8.93 7.42
N ALA A 137 -5.36 9.20 8.71
CA ALA A 137 -4.96 8.20 9.70
C ALA A 137 -5.93 7.01 9.75
N TYR A 138 -7.24 7.26 9.70
CA TYR A 138 -8.26 6.22 9.63
C TYR A 138 -8.11 5.35 8.38
N ALA A 139 -7.88 5.96 7.21
CA ALA A 139 -7.66 5.23 5.96
C ALA A 139 -6.38 4.39 5.97
N ALA A 140 -5.35 4.83 6.71
CA ALA A 140 -4.06 4.14 6.79
C ALA A 140 -4.11 2.81 7.58
N VAL A 141 -5.16 2.57 8.37
CA VAL A 141 -5.29 1.36 9.22
C VAL A 141 -6.44 0.44 8.79
N GLN A 142 -7.01 0.64 7.61
CA GLN A 142 -8.07 -0.23 7.05
C GLN A 142 -7.52 -1.50 6.40
#